data_AF-A0A964JPG6-F1
#
_entry.id   AF-A0A964JPG6-F1
#
_cell.length_a   1.000
_cell.length_b   1.000
_cell.length_c   1.000
_cell.angle_alpha   90.00
_cell.angle_beta   90.00
_cell.angle_gamma   90.00
#
_symmetry.space_group_name_H-M   'P 1'
#
loop_
_entity.id
_entity.type
_entity.pdbx_description
1 polymer ?
#
loop_
_entity_poly.entity_id
_entity_poly.type
_entity_poly.pdbx_seq_one_letter_code
_entity_poly.pdbx_strand_id
1 'polypeptide(L)' 'MTTGGSYSGGGGVGLSGYDAVKVFTATKAQERERLGDIITEWLKGNPDHEVVDTVVRQSSDQQFHCLSILVFYRFG' A
#
# COMPACT_ATOMS: atom_id res chain seq x y z
N MET A 1 3.41 9.96 -24.09
CA MET A 1 2.37 8.92 -24.15
C MET A 1 2.60 7.98 -22.98
N THR A 2 1.96 8.24 -21.84
CA THR A 2 1.94 7.29 -20.71
C THR A 2 0.74 6.40 -20.91
N THR A 3 0.98 5.15 -21.30
CA THR A 3 -0.05 4.11 -21.33
C THR A 3 -0.42 3.79 -19.88
N GLY A 4 -1.57 4.33 -19.44
CA GLY A 4 -2.20 3.95 -18.18
C GLY A 4 -2.48 2.45 -18.18
N GLY A 5 -1.83 1.73 -17.27
CA GLY A 5 -2.10 0.33 -17.02
C GLY A 5 -3.40 0.20 -16.24
N SER A 6 -4.45 -0.29 -16.89
CA SER A 6 -5.69 -0.71 -16.25
C SER A 6 -5.39 -1.95 -15.40
N TYR A 7 -5.44 -1.82 -14.07
CA TYR A 7 -5.43 -2.98 -13.18
C TYR A 7 -6.84 -3.62 -13.24
N SER A 8 -6.95 -4.76 -13.92
CA SER A 8 -8.16 -5.59 -13.89
C SER A 8 -8.02 -6.62 -12.76
N GLY A 9 -7.97 -6.15 -11.52
CA GLY A 9 -8.06 -7.00 -10.32
C GLY A 9 -9.52 -7.19 -9.95
N GLY A 10 -10.06 -8.38 -10.17
CA GLY A 10 -11.48 -8.69 -9.92
C GLY A 10 -11.93 -8.43 -8.48
N GLY A 11 -13.08 -7.75 -8.36
CA GLY A 11 -13.93 -7.73 -7.16
C GLY A 11 -13.60 -6.68 -6.10
N GLY A 12 -14.05 -5.44 -6.30
CA GLY A 12 -14.20 -4.43 -5.24
C GLY A 12 -13.41 -3.13 -5.48
N VAL A 13 -14.14 -2.09 -5.89
CA VAL A 13 -13.76 -0.67 -5.99
C VAL A 13 -12.58 -0.33 -6.92
N GLY A 14 -12.90 0.15 -8.12
CA GLY A 14 -11.92 0.70 -9.05
C GLY A 14 -11.36 2.04 -8.55
N LEU A 15 -10.13 2.02 -8.02
CA LEU A 15 -9.23 3.17 -7.90
C LEU A 15 -8.89 3.79 -9.26
N SER A 16 -9.81 4.54 -9.84
CA SER A 16 -9.51 5.35 -11.01
C SER A 16 -8.72 6.59 -10.57
N GLY A 17 -7.51 6.73 -11.10
CA GLY A 17 -6.58 7.84 -10.84
C GLY A 17 -5.71 7.62 -9.61
N TYR A 18 -4.57 6.98 -9.76
CA TYR A 18 -3.43 7.11 -8.85
C TYR A 18 -2.17 7.12 -9.72
N ASP A 19 -1.12 7.77 -9.26
CA ASP A 19 0.12 7.86 -10.04
C ASP A 19 1.09 6.73 -9.67
N ALA A 20 1.12 6.35 -8.39
CA ALA A 20 2.01 5.33 -7.87
C ALA A 20 1.43 4.57 -6.68
N VAL A 21 2.07 3.45 -6.34
CA VAL A 21 1.76 2.65 -5.14
C VAL A 21 3.03 2.40 -4.33
N LYS A 22 2.95 2.56 -3.02
CA LYS A 22 3.98 2.16 -2.06
C LYS A 22 3.51 0.94 -1.30
N VAL A 23 4.31 -0.13 -1.34
CA VAL A 23 3.99 -1.40 -0.68
C VAL A 23 4.85 -1.56 0.55
N PHE A 24 4.21 -1.76 1.71
CA PHE A 24 4.84 -2.06 2.99
C PHE A 24 4.49 -3.49 3.36
N THR A 25 5.47 -4.29 3.75
CA THR A 25 5.25 -5.70 4.11
C THR A 25 6.04 -6.08 5.36
N ALA A 26 5.47 -6.94 6.19
CA ALA A 26 6.15 -7.53 7.34
C ALA A 26 5.74 -8.98 7.53
N THR A 27 6.74 -9.83 7.82
CA THR A 27 6.55 -11.26 8.11
C THR A 27 6.77 -11.57 9.60
N LYS A 28 7.54 -10.74 10.32
CA LYS A 28 7.79 -10.91 11.77
C LYS A 28 6.79 -10.12 12.60
N ALA A 29 6.43 -10.67 13.77
CA ALA A 29 5.49 -10.04 14.69
C ALA A 29 5.85 -8.61 15.08
N GLN A 30 7.09 -8.40 15.50
CA GLN A 30 7.58 -7.07 15.89
C GLN A 30 7.56 -6.06 14.74
N GLU A 31 7.85 -6.50 13.51
CA GLU A 31 7.83 -5.63 12.33
C GLU A 31 6.39 -5.26 11.95
N ARG A 32 5.43 -6.18 12.13
CA ARG A 32 4.00 -5.91 11.91
C ARG A 32 3.48 -4.82 12.84
N GLU A 33 3.88 -4.83 14.11
CA GLU A 33 3.49 -3.80 15.08
C GLU A 33 4.01 -2.41 14.70
N ARG A 34 5.20 -2.34 14.09
CA ARG A 34 5.83 -1.07 13.68
C ARG A 34 5.42 -0.58 12.30
N LEU A 35 4.69 -1.38 11.52
CA LEU A 35 4.38 -1.06 10.12
C LEU A 35 3.61 0.26 10.00
N GLY A 36 2.69 0.54 10.93
CA GLY A 36 1.92 1.78 10.96
C GLY A 36 2.79 3.02 11.21
N ASP A 37 3.76 2.91 12.11
CA ASP A 37 4.71 4.00 12.40
C ASP A 37 5.57 4.29 11.17
N ILE A 38 6.09 3.24 10.52
CA ILE A 38 6.89 3.36 9.30
C ILE A 38 6.09 4.04 8.18
N ILE A 39 4.82 3.65 8.00
CA ILE A 39 3.94 4.28 7.01
C ILE A 39 3.70 5.75 7.36
N THR A 40 3.44 6.05 8.64
CA THR A 40 3.20 7.40 9.12
C THR A 40 4.42 8.30 8.92
N GLU A 41 5.62 7.81 9.24
CA GLU A 41 6.88 8.52 8.99
C GLU A 41 7.11 8.75 7.50
N TRP A 42 6.83 7.74 6.67
CA TRP A 42 6.92 7.89 5.21
C TRP A 42 5.96 8.96 4.68
N LEU A 43 4.70 8.97 5.11
CA LEU A 43 3.73 10.00 4.71
C LEU A 43 4.17 11.41 5.13
N LYS A 44 4.67 11.56 6.37
CA LYS A 44 5.21 12.86 6.84
C LYS A 44 6.41 13.32 6.02
N GLY A 45 7.27 12.40 5.58
CA GLY A 45 8.42 12.71 4.74
C GLY A 45 8.08 13.00 3.27
N ASN A 46 6.84 12.78 2.85
CA ASN A 46 6.39 13.00 1.48
C ASN A 46 5.07 13.80 1.46
N PRO A 47 5.08 15.09 1.85
CA PRO A 47 3.88 15.92 1.96
C PRO A 47 3.16 16.15 0.62
N ASP A 48 3.88 16.03 -0.50
CA ASP A 48 3.34 16.19 -1.86
C ASP A 48 2.63 14.91 -2.35
N HIS A 49 2.56 13.84 -1.53
CA HIS A 49 1.82 12.63 -1.86
C HIS A 49 0.38 12.73 -1.32
N GLU A 50 -0.59 12.84 -2.21
CA GLU A 50 -2.01 12.72 -1.87
C GLU A 50 -2.39 11.23 -1.85
N VAL A 51 -2.76 10.70 -0.68
CA VAL A 51 -3.21 9.30 -0.56
C VAL A 51 -4.59 9.14 -1.20
N VAL A 52 -4.67 8.28 -2.21
CA VAL A 52 -5.90 7.95 -2.94
C VAL A 52 -6.63 6.79 -2.29
N ASP A 53 -5.89 5.74 -1.90
CA ASP A 53 -6.46 4.57 -1.25
C ASP A 53 -5.40 3.77 -0.48
N THR A 54 -5.87 2.91 0.41
CA THR A 54 -5.03 1.94 1.11
C THR A 54 -5.67 0.56 1.09
N VAL A 55 -4.89 -0.45 0.68
CA VAL A 55 -5.32 -1.86 0.68
C VAL A 55 -4.48 -2.65 1.67
N VAL A 56 -5.16 -3.32 2.60
CA VAL A 56 -4.53 -4.25 3.53
C VAL A 56 -4.73 -5.68 3.05
N ARG A 57 -3.65 -6.43 2.89
CA ARG A 57 -3.68 -7.86 2.55
C ARG A 57 -2.93 -8.66 3.60
N GLN A 58 -3.53 -9.78 3.98
CA GLN A 58 -2.92 -10.76 4.85
C GLN A 58 -2.78 -12.07 4.09
N SER A 59 -1.60 -12.68 4.11
CA SER A 59 -1.42 -14.07 3.66
C SER A 59 -0.91 -14.90 4.83
N SER A 60 -1.67 -15.94 5.18
CA SER A 60 -1.29 -16.88 6.23
C SER A 60 -0.67 -18.12 5.61
N ASP A 61 0.62 -18.36 5.85
CA ASP A 61 1.19 -19.71 5.78
C ASP A 61 1.31 -20.26 7.22
N GLN A 62 1.47 -21.59 7.37
CA GLN A 62 1.42 -22.25 8.69
C GLN A 62 2.56 -21.85 9.64
N GLN A 63 3.58 -21.12 9.18
CA GLN A 63 4.73 -20.71 9.99
C GLN A 63 4.91 -19.19 10.05
N PHE A 64 4.35 -18.43 9.10
CA PHE A 64 4.48 -17.00 8.96
C PHE A 64 3.21 -16.37 8.35
N HIS A 65 2.69 -15.35 9.03
CA HIS A 65 1.65 -14.49 8.51
C HIS A 65 2.29 -13.22 7.95
N CYS A 66 2.23 -13.05 6.63
CA CYS A 66 2.64 -11.81 5.98
C CYS A 66 1.48 -10.81 6.05
N LEU A 67 1.78 -9.58 6.49
CA LEU A 67 0.90 -8.43 6.39
C LEU A 67 1.49 -7.48 5.36
N SER A 68 0.66 -7.09 4.38
CA SER A 68 1.01 -6.07 3.39
C SER A 68 0.01 -4.93 3.43
N ILE A 69 0.51 -3.70 3.48
CA ILE A 69 -0.27 -2.48 3.34
C ILE A 69 0.21 -1.76 2.08
N LEU A 70 -0.70 -1.57 1.13
CA LEU A 70 -0.46 -0.86 -0.11
C LEU A 70 -1.06 0.52 0.04
N VAL A 71 -0.27 1.56 -0.21
CA VAL A 71 -0.72 2.95 -0.22
C VAL A 71 -0.65 3.45 -1.66
N PHE A 72 -1.81 3.70 -2.26
CA PHE A 72 -1.95 4.30 -3.58
C PHE A 72 -1.98 5.81 -3.42
N TYR A 73 -1.20 6.54 -4.20
CA TYR A 73 -1.08 8.00 -4.07
C TYR A 73 -0.92 8.70 -5.42
N ARG A 74 -1.19 10.00 -5.43
CA ARG A 74 -0.91 10.94 -6.51
C ARG A 74 0.17 11.92 -6.10
N PHE A 75 0.88 12.46 -7.08
CA PHE A 75 1.77 13.61 -6.86
C PHE A 75 0.94 14.90 -6.93
N GLY A 76 1.13 15.78 -5.94
CA GLY A 76 0.54 17.13 -5.89
C GLY A 76 1.21 18.12 -6.84
#